data_AF-A4WS73-F1
#
_entry.id   AF-A4WS73-F1
#
_cell.length_a   1.000
_cell.length_b   1.000
_cell.length_c   1.000
_cell.angle_alpha   90.00
_cell.angle_beta   90.00
_cell.angle_gamma   90.00
#
_symmetry.space_group_name_H-M   'P 1'
#
loop_
_entity.id
_entity.type
_entity.pdbx_description
1 polymer ?
#
loop_
_entity_poly.entity_id
_entity_poly.type
_entity_poly.pdbx_seq_one_letter_code
_entity_poly.pdbx_strand_id
1 'polypeptide(L)'
;MIFVLAPSTTFNRRTLKARRFPGRFAEPQRPLPRRLMLSTAFWRMAAESAMLRNGAVVAPIPAAVLVAPDLVTASLALSPILLFLLLFAEGHLVPVRPRTGDEDEVARVLDLLRLRGRSVLTRIAAERGILKGRLTLVIEQSTLARLPPITLVSIQSSADGRVLDLSAEEQQMVRETLFTDGLAESALLRVNLVEKKPMREVSLEAHSVSAHSRLAAMARTVAKA
;
A
#
# COMPACT_ATOMS: atom_id res chain seq x y z
N MET A 1 5.24 -3.70 5.64
CA MET A 1 4.14 -4.10 6.54
C MET A 1 2.86 -4.02 5.74
N ILE A 2 2.10 -5.12 5.68
CA ILE A 2 0.87 -5.20 4.89
C ILE A 2 -0.30 -4.62 5.67
N PHE A 3 -0.98 -3.65 5.06
CA PHE A 3 -2.23 -3.09 5.51
C PHE A 3 -3.38 -3.55 4.62
N VAL A 4 -4.20 -4.47 5.13
CA VAL A 4 -5.40 -4.91 4.43
C VAL A 4 -6.52 -3.90 4.71
N LEU A 5 -6.92 -3.17 3.68
CA LEU A 5 -8.00 -2.20 3.71
C LEU A 5 -9.34 -2.92 3.50
N ALA A 6 -10.18 -2.85 4.52
CA ALA A 6 -11.54 -3.33 4.52
C ALA A 6 -12.46 -2.23 5.11
N PRO A 7 -13.75 -2.17 4.74
CA PRO A 7 -14.73 -1.30 5.38
C PRO A 7 -14.76 -1.32 6.91
N SER A 8 -14.41 -2.45 7.53
CA SER A 8 -14.26 -2.59 8.99
C SER A 8 -12.98 -1.96 9.56
N THR A 9 -11.91 -1.83 8.77
CA THR A 9 -10.59 -1.36 9.22
C THR A 9 -10.37 0.15 9.04
N THR A 10 -11.26 0.84 8.31
CA THR A 10 -11.16 2.29 8.01
C THR A 10 -12.18 3.13 8.79
N PHE A 11 -11.78 4.33 9.25
CA PHE A 11 -12.66 5.24 10.00
C PHE A 11 -13.77 5.83 9.12
N ASN A 12 -13.51 6.01 7.82
CA ASN A 12 -14.43 6.65 6.89
C ASN A 12 -14.84 5.71 5.74
N ARG A 13 -15.92 4.95 5.96
CA ARG A 13 -16.53 4.03 4.98
C ARG A 13 -16.92 4.72 3.66
N ARG A 14 -17.18 6.04 3.65
CA ARG A 14 -17.56 6.78 2.44
C ARG A 14 -16.40 6.92 1.46
N THR A 15 -15.16 6.92 1.93
CA THR A 15 -14.00 6.97 1.03
C THR A 15 -13.95 5.72 0.16
N LEU A 16 -14.33 4.53 0.65
CA LEU A 16 -14.24 3.25 -0.08
C LEU A 16 -15.32 3.02 -1.15
N LYS A 17 -16.24 3.99 -1.37
CA LYS A 17 -17.31 3.90 -2.38
C LYS A 17 -16.89 4.39 -3.78
N ALA A 18 -15.62 4.76 -3.97
CA ALA A 18 -15.15 5.26 -5.26
C ALA A 18 -15.17 4.12 -6.30
N ARG A 19 -16.09 4.22 -7.27
CA ARG A 19 -16.33 3.29 -8.39
C ARG A 19 -15.12 3.15 -9.33
N ARG A 20 -14.11 4.01 -9.16
CA ARG A 20 -12.78 3.96 -9.76
C ARG A 20 -11.81 4.37 -8.66
N PHE A 21 -10.78 3.57 -8.40
CA PHE A 21 -9.69 3.90 -7.50
C PHE A 21 -8.51 4.44 -8.32
N PRO A 22 -8.38 5.76 -8.59
CA PRO A 22 -7.09 6.33 -8.90
C PRO A 22 -6.29 6.50 -7.58
N GLY A 23 -4.99 6.24 -7.64
CA GLY A 23 -4.11 6.00 -6.49
C GLY A 23 -4.23 7.00 -5.34
N ARG A 24 -4.48 6.48 -4.13
CA ARG A 24 -4.75 7.30 -2.93
C ARG A 24 -3.52 7.81 -2.20
N PHE A 25 -2.33 7.36 -2.59
CA PHE A 25 -1.10 8.01 -2.13
C PHE A 25 -0.93 9.42 -2.73
N ALA A 26 -1.60 9.74 -3.84
CA ALA A 26 -1.52 11.04 -4.51
C ALA A 26 -2.60 12.05 -4.08
N GLU A 27 -3.69 11.61 -3.45
CA GLU A 27 -4.83 12.48 -3.12
C GLU A 27 -5.04 12.68 -1.60
N PRO A 28 -5.56 13.86 -1.19
CA PRO A 28 -5.70 14.26 0.23
C PRO A 28 -6.70 13.44 1.05
N GLN A 29 -7.40 12.46 0.46
CA GLN A 29 -8.38 11.61 1.15
C GLN A 29 -7.78 10.26 1.57
N ARG A 30 -6.76 10.32 2.43
CA ARG A 30 -6.14 9.12 3.01
C ARG A 30 -7.14 8.41 3.93
N PRO A 31 -7.46 7.11 3.72
CA PRO A 31 -8.27 6.37 4.67
C PRO A 31 -7.47 6.15 5.96
N LEU A 32 -7.75 6.93 7.00
CA LEU A 32 -7.15 6.73 8.32
C LEU A 32 -7.63 5.39 8.91
N PRO A 33 -6.73 4.45 9.21
CA PRO A 33 -7.11 3.17 9.79
C PRO A 33 -7.42 3.34 11.28
N ARG A 34 -8.54 2.74 11.72
CA ARG A 34 -9.26 3.09 12.97
C ARG A 34 -8.50 2.82 14.27
N ARG A 35 -7.53 1.91 14.26
CA ARG A 35 -6.95 1.30 15.47
C ARG A 35 -5.48 1.65 15.74
N LEU A 36 -4.92 2.63 15.04
CA LEU A 36 -3.47 2.76 14.92
C LEU A 36 -2.88 4.09 15.37
N MET A 37 -3.66 5.00 15.96
CA MET A 37 -3.23 6.38 16.28
C MET A 37 -1.96 6.49 17.14
N LEU A 38 -1.53 5.42 17.82
CA LEU A 38 -0.28 5.37 18.60
C LEU A 38 0.69 4.25 18.18
N SER A 39 0.40 3.54 17.09
CA SER A 39 1.24 2.45 16.61
C SER A 39 2.43 2.97 15.80
N THR A 40 3.48 2.14 15.69
CA THR A 40 4.61 2.38 14.77
C THR A 40 4.17 2.63 13.33
N ALA A 41 3.05 2.04 12.91
CA ALA A 41 2.48 2.28 11.59
C ALA A 41 1.92 3.70 11.42
N PHE A 42 1.35 4.32 12.47
CA PHE A 42 0.89 5.70 12.41
C PHE A 42 2.04 6.68 12.33
N TRP A 43 3.07 6.52 13.17
CA TRP A 43 4.28 7.35 13.09
C TRP A 43 4.98 7.22 11.73
N ARG A 44 4.94 6.03 11.11
CA ARG A 44 5.44 5.83 9.74
C ARG A 44 4.54 6.49 8.69
N MET A 45 3.22 6.34 8.78
CA MET A 45 2.27 6.99 7.87
C MET A 45 2.33 8.53 7.99
N ALA A 46 2.64 9.03 9.19
CA ALA A 46 2.96 10.42 9.45
C ALA A 46 4.28 10.83 8.77
N ALA A 47 5.33 10.00 8.82
CA ALA A 47 6.58 10.24 8.08
C ALA A 47 6.38 10.25 6.54
N GLU A 48 5.35 9.59 6.01
CA GLU A 48 4.96 9.69 4.60
C GLU A 48 4.09 10.91 4.27
N SER A 49 3.64 11.67 5.26
CA SER A 49 2.98 12.94 5.00
C SER A 49 4.04 13.95 4.56
N ALA A 50 3.91 14.46 3.33
CA ALA A 50 4.78 15.53 2.85
C ALA A 50 4.75 16.71 3.82
N MET A 51 3.59 17.06 4.41
CA MET A 51 3.51 18.14 5.39
C MET A 51 4.31 17.87 6.67
N LEU A 52 4.23 16.66 7.24
CA LEU A 52 4.93 16.36 8.49
C LEU A 52 6.41 16.10 8.28
N ARG A 53 6.77 15.40 7.19
CA ARG A 53 8.18 15.23 6.81
C ARG A 53 8.82 16.58 6.54
N ASN A 54 8.21 17.39 5.69
CA ASN A 54 8.76 18.69 5.35
C ASN A 54 8.76 19.62 6.57
N GLY A 55 7.70 19.58 7.39
CA GLY A 55 7.62 20.31 8.66
C GLY A 55 8.70 19.88 9.65
N ALA A 56 9.02 18.58 9.77
CA ALA A 56 10.08 18.08 10.64
C ALA A 56 11.47 18.49 10.17
N VAL A 57 11.69 18.60 8.85
CA VAL A 57 12.93 19.14 8.28
C VAL A 57 13.05 20.64 8.55
N VAL A 58 11.93 21.38 8.54
CA VAL A 58 11.89 22.82 8.85
C VAL A 58 11.97 23.10 10.35
N ALA A 59 11.45 22.21 11.20
CA ALA A 59 11.27 22.39 12.64
C ALA A 59 12.51 22.83 13.43
N PRO A 60 13.76 22.43 13.08
CA PRO A 60 14.95 22.90 13.78
C PRO A 60 15.14 24.42 13.72
N ILE A 61 14.64 25.09 12.67
CA ILE A 61 14.78 26.54 12.47
C ILE A 61 13.97 27.33 13.51
N PRO A 62 12.63 27.18 13.61
CA PRO A 62 11.87 27.86 14.65
C PRO A 62 12.27 27.39 16.06
N ALA A 63 12.69 26.13 16.22
CA ALA A 63 13.20 25.64 17.50
C ALA A 63 14.51 26.35 17.92
N ALA A 64 15.44 26.56 16.98
CA ALA A 64 16.67 27.29 17.23
C ALA A 64 16.42 28.77 17.54
N VAL A 65 15.44 29.40 16.86
CA VAL A 65 14.99 30.77 17.14
C VAL A 65 14.43 30.91 18.56
N LEU A 66 13.73 29.88 19.06
CA LEU A 66 13.19 29.84 20.42
C LEU A 66 14.26 29.63 21.51
N VAL A 67 15.34 28.90 21.19
CA VAL A 67 16.38 28.52 22.18
C VAL A 67 17.54 29.53 22.23
N ALA A 68 17.93 30.14 21.11
CA ALA A 68 19.09 31.04 21.05
C ALA A 68 18.89 32.17 20.01
N PRO A 69 18.16 33.25 20.35
CA PRO A 69 17.79 34.32 19.42
C PRO A 69 19.00 35.12 18.88
N ASP A 70 20.11 35.18 19.60
CA ASP A 70 21.27 36.01 19.23
C ASP A 70 22.18 35.42 18.12
N LEU A 71 22.04 34.14 17.80
CA LEU A 71 22.82 33.45 16.75
C LEU A 71 22.16 33.49 15.35
N VAL A 72 20.98 34.10 15.25
CA VAL A 72 20.00 33.84 14.19
C VAL A 72 20.20 34.69 12.93
N THR A 73 20.82 35.87 13.03
CA THR A 73 20.81 36.87 11.94
C THR A 73 21.62 36.49 10.69
N ALA A 74 22.70 35.72 10.81
CA ALA A 74 23.52 35.32 9.65
C ALA A 74 23.07 33.99 9.00
N SER A 75 22.46 33.07 9.76
CA SER A 75 22.04 31.75 9.26
C SER A 75 20.63 31.73 8.64
N LEU A 76 19.79 32.74 8.92
CA LEU A 76 18.41 32.81 8.43
C LEU A 76 18.30 33.08 6.92
N ALA A 77 19.28 33.75 6.31
CA ALA A 77 19.21 34.16 4.90
C ALA A 77 19.44 32.98 3.92
N LEU A 78 20.25 32.00 4.29
CA LEU A 78 20.56 30.83 3.44
C LEU A 78 19.70 29.61 3.77
N SER A 79 19.12 29.57 4.98
CA SER A 79 18.33 28.46 5.49
C SER A 79 17.14 28.06 4.59
N PRO A 80 16.27 28.98 4.10
CA PRO A 80 15.15 28.61 3.24
C PRO A 80 15.57 27.99 1.90
N ILE A 81 16.70 28.41 1.34
CA ILE A 81 17.22 27.91 0.05
C ILE A 81 17.82 26.52 0.25
N LEU A 82 18.64 26.31 1.29
CA LEU A 82 19.17 24.99 1.66
C LEU A 82 18.06 24.01 2.00
N LEU A 83 17.03 24.47 2.72
CA LEU A 83 15.85 23.69 3.07
C LEU A 83 15.06 23.29 1.82
N PHE A 84 14.81 24.22 0.90
CA PHE A 84 14.17 23.94 -0.38
C PHE A 84 14.99 22.94 -1.21
N LEU A 85 16.31 23.11 -1.29
CA LEU A 85 17.22 22.21 -2.00
C LEU A 85 17.22 20.80 -1.40
N LEU A 86 17.20 20.67 -0.07
CA LEU A 86 17.14 19.39 0.62
C LEU A 86 15.77 18.70 0.39
N LEU A 87 14.67 19.46 0.50
CA LEU A 87 13.32 18.97 0.23
C LEU A 87 13.14 18.52 -1.21
N PHE A 88 13.67 19.31 -2.15
CA PHE A 88 13.63 19.05 -3.58
C PHE A 88 14.51 17.85 -3.93
N ALA A 89 15.68 17.73 -3.30
CA ALA A 89 16.57 16.59 -3.48
C ALA A 89 15.98 15.27 -2.94
N GLU A 90 15.34 15.30 -1.78
CA GLU A 90 14.76 14.09 -1.20
C GLU A 90 13.50 13.62 -1.94
N GLY A 91 12.74 14.56 -2.53
CA GLY A 91 11.56 14.26 -3.34
C GLY A 91 11.86 13.83 -4.78
N HIS A 92 12.98 14.27 -5.38
CA HIS A 92 13.25 14.08 -6.82
C HIS A 92 14.58 13.43 -7.19
N LEU A 93 15.59 13.33 -6.30
CA LEU A 93 16.99 13.14 -6.74
C LEU A 93 17.65 11.78 -6.45
N VAL A 94 16.92 10.75 -5.99
CA VAL A 94 17.45 9.38 -6.07
C VAL A 94 16.54 8.50 -6.91
N PRO A 95 16.50 8.71 -8.24
CA PRO A 95 15.80 7.79 -9.12
C PRO A 95 16.41 6.40 -8.96
N VAL A 96 15.58 5.41 -8.61
CA VAL A 96 15.98 4.02 -8.73
C VAL A 96 16.14 3.75 -10.23
N ARG A 97 17.39 3.74 -10.67
CA ARG A 97 17.71 3.42 -12.07
C ARG A 97 17.59 1.91 -12.28
N PRO A 98 17.08 1.47 -13.44
CA PRO A 98 17.14 0.07 -13.81
C PRO A 98 18.60 -0.39 -13.82
N ARG A 99 18.87 -1.53 -13.21
CA ARG A 99 20.16 -2.22 -13.31
C ARG A 99 20.07 -3.29 -14.39
N THR A 100 21.20 -3.69 -14.94
CA THR A 100 21.28 -4.82 -15.85
C THR A 100 20.74 -6.08 -15.15
N GLY A 101 19.75 -6.75 -15.75
CA GLY A 101 19.05 -7.90 -15.16
C GLY A 101 17.76 -7.57 -14.40
N ASP A 102 17.41 -6.28 -14.23
CA ASP A 102 16.15 -5.89 -13.58
C ASP A 102 14.93 -6.32 -14.41
N GLU A 103 15.04 -6.50 -15.72
CA GLU A 103 13.91 -6.91 -16.58
C GLU A 103 13.39 -8.30 -16.21
N ASP A 104 14.29 -9.27 -16.02
CA ASP A 104 13.94 -10.63 -15.61
C ASP A 104 13.42 -10.66 -14.17
N GLU A 105 14.03 -9.87 -13.28
CA GLU A 105 13.58 -9.73 -11.89
C GLU A 105 12.18 -9.12 -11.82
N VAL A 106 11.92 -8.07 -12.60
CA VAL A 106 10.61 -7.42 -12.73
C VAL A 106 9.57 -8.41 -13.23
N ALA A 107 9.85 -9.13 -14.32
CA ALA A 107 8.92 -10.12 -14.86
C ALA A 107 8.59 -11.20 -13.82
N ARG A 108 9.62 -11.75 -13.16
CA ARG A 108 9.46 -12.77 -12.11
C ARG A 108 8.61 -12.27 -10.94
N VAL A 109 8.90 -11.06 -10.43
CA VAL A 109 8.17 -10.46 -9.31
C VAL A 109 6.70 -10.23 -9.68
N LEU A 110 6.43 -9.72 -10.88
CA LEU A 110 5.07 -9.48 -11.35
C LEU A 110 4.29 -10.77 -11.59
N ASP A 111 4.94 -11.83 -12.07
CA ASP A 111 4.29 -13.12 -12.28
C ASP A 111 3.99 -13.83 -10.96
N LEU A 112 4.89 -13.78 -9.98
CA LEU A 112 4.61 -14.26 -8.62
C LEU A 112 3.44 -13.48 -8.00
N LEU A 113 3.42 -12.16 -8.17
CA LEU A 113 2.33 -11.31 -7.68
C LEU A 113 0.99 -11.70 -8.32
N ARG A 114 0.96 -11.90 -9.66
CA ARG A 114 -0.25 -12.31 -10.39
C ARG A 114 -0.73 -13.68 -9.95
N LEU A 115 0.17 -14.66 -9.86
CA LEU A 115 -0.16 -16.03 -9.46
C LEU A 115 -0.75 -16.06 -8.04
N ARG A 116 -0.10 -15.40 -7.09
CA ARG A 116 -0.55 -15.35 -5.69
C ARG A 116 -1.80 -14.51 -5.52
N GLY A 117 -1.87 -13.38 -6.20
CA GLY A 117 -3.07 -12.54 -6.22
C GLY A 117 -4.28 -13.32 -6.73
N ARG A 118 -4.14 -14.07 -7.82
CA ARG A 118 -5.20 -14.95 -8.34
C ARG A 118 -5.55 -16.07 -7.37
N SER A 119 -4.56 -16.68 -6.71
CA SER A 119 -4.81 -17.71 -5.68
C SER A 119 -5.65 -17.16 -4.52
N VAL A 120 -5.27 -15.99 -3.98
CA VAL A 120 -6.03 -15.29 -2.93
C VAL A 120 -7.46 -14.98 -3.38
N LEU A 121 -7.61 -14.38 -4.56
CA LEU A 121 -8.93 -14.05 -5.12
C LEU A 121 -9.79 -15.30 -5.34
N THR A 122 -9.19 -16.41 -5.77
CA THR A 122 -9.88 -17.68 -5.99
C THR A 122 -10.41 -18.25 -4.68
N ARG A 123 -9.58 -18.22 -3.63
CA ARG A 123 -9.97 -18.68 -2.29
C ARG A 123 -11.11 -17.84 -1.73
N ILE A 124 -11.01 -16.51 -1.80
CA ILE A 124 -12.06 -15.60 -1.31
C ILE A 124 -13.36 -15.79 -2.10
N ALA A 125 -13.27 -15.91 -3.43
CA ALA A 125 -14.44 -16.18 -4.27
C ALA A 125 -15.12 -17.50 -3.91
N ALA A 126 -14.33 -18.54 -3.66
CA ALA A 126 -14.82 -19.87 -3.30
C ALA A 126 -15.45 -19.88 -1.89
N GLU A 127 -14.76 -19.33 -0.89
CA GLU A 127 -15.20 -19.27 0.51
C GLU A 127 -16.49 -18.45 0.66
N ARG A 128 -16.62 -17.36 -0.08
CA ARG A 128 -17.82 -16.50 -0.08
C ARG A 128 -18.92 -16.94 -1.03
N GLY A 129 -18.73 -18.03 -1.79
CA GLY A 129 -19.72 -18.49 -2.77
C GLY A 129 -20.00 -17.48 -3.89
N ILE A 130 -19.02 -16.64 -4.26
CA ILE A 130 -19.21 -15.61 -5.31
C ILE A 130 -19.26 -16.31 -6.67
N LEU A 131 -20.38 -16.20 -7.37
CA LEU A 131 -20.63 -16.91 -8.64
C LEU A 131 -20.51 -16.02 -9.88
N LYS A 132 -20.71 -14.70 -9.74
CA LYS A 132 -20.76 -13.74 -10.84
C LYS A 132 -19.98 -12.48 -10.52
N GLY A 133 -19.56 -11.76 -11.57
CA GLY A 133 -18.78 -10.54 -11.46
C GLY A 133 -17.27 -10.78 -11.42
N ARG A 134 -16.53 -9.67 -11.38
CA ARG A 134 -15.06 -9.63 -11.33
C ARG A 134 -14.60 -9.23 -9.94
N LEU A 135 -13.62 -9.95 -9.42
CA LEU A 135 -12.86 -9.55 -8.23
C LEU A 135 -11.55 -8.92 -8.67
N THR A 136 -11.19 -7.79 -8.05
CA THR A 136 -9.93 -7.10 -8.32
C THR A 136 -9.19 -6.86 -7.02
N LEU A 137 -8.00 -7.45 -6.90
CA LEU A 137 -7.02 -7.17 -5.87
C LEU A 137 -6.23 -5.94 -6.29
N VAL A 138 -6.28 -4.89 -5.48
CA VAL A 138 -5.53 -3.64 -5.68
C VAL A 138 -4.46 -3.56 -4.62
N ILE A 139 -3.22 -3.40 -5.05
CA ILE A 139 -2.03 -3.27 -4.22
C ILE A 139 -1.43 -1.90 -4.50
N GLU A 140 -1.45 -1.03 -3.51
CA GLU A 140 -0.81 0.28 -3.58
C GLU A 140 0.40 0.28 -2.64
N GLN A 141 1.54 0.74 -3.13
CA GLN A 141 2.74 0.93 -2.33
C GLN A 141 3.16 2.39 -2.29
N SER A 142 3.74 2.76 -1.16
CA SER A 142 4.48 4.01 -1.00
C SER A 142 5.56 4.17 -2.07
N THR A 143 5.83 5.41 -2.46
CA THR A 143 6.84 5.77 -3.45
C THR A 143 8.20 6.09 -2.84
N LEU A 144 8.39 5.86 -1.53
CA LEU A 144 9.63 6.22 -0.83
C LEU A 144 10.64 5.09 -0.86
N ALA A 145 11.74 5.27 -1.62
CA ALA A 145 12.74 4.24 -1.85
C ALA A 145 13.58 3.85 -0.61
N ARG A 146 13.74 4.76 0.36
CA ARG A 146 14.63 4.59 1.53
C ARG A 146 13.91 4.21 2.83
N LEU A 147 12.59 4.14 2.80
CA LEU A 147 11.80 3.74 3.95
C LEU A 147 11.22 2.34 3.74
N PRO A 148 10.99 1.56 4.81
CA PRO A 148 10.29 0.29 4.69
C PRO A 148 8.92 0.48 4.02
N PRO A 149 8.55 -0.38 3.05
CA PRO A 149 7.32 -0.20 2.27
C PRO A 149 6.07 -0.24 3.16
N ILE A 150 5.19 0.73 2.95
CA ILE A 150 3.79 0.65 3.36
C ILE A 150 3.01 0.11 2.16
N THR A 151 2.44 -1.08 2.31
CA THR A 151 1.67 -1.77 1.27
C THR A 151 0.20 -1.81 1.67
N LEU A 152 -0.65 -1.12 0.93
CA LEU A 152 -2.11 -1.16 1.08
C LEU A 152 -2.68 -2.20 0.12
N VAL A 153 -3.48 -3.13 0.65
CA VAL A 153 -4.11 -4.19 -0.13
C VAL A 153 -5.62 -4.11 0.06
N SER A 154 -6.36 -4.01 -1.03
CA SER A 154 -7.83 -4.03 -1.01
C SER A 154 -8.37 -4.99 -2.06
N ILE A 155 -9.56 -5.54 -1.82
CA ILE A 155 -10.23 -6.42 -2.78
C ILE A 155 -11.57 -5.81 -3.11
N GLN A 156 -11.85 -5.67 -4.40
CA GLN A 156 -13.05 -5.04 -4.92
C GLN A 156 -13.89 -6.05 -5.66
N SER A 157 -15.21 -5.96 -5.52
CA SER A 157 -16.16 -6.70 -6.34
C SER A 157 -16.80 -5.75 -7.36
N SER A 158 -16.72 -6.10 -8.64
CA SER A 158 -17.37 -5.37 -9.72
C SER A 158 -18.90 -5.51 -9.69
N ALA A 159 -19.44 -6.53 -9.00
CA ALA A 159 -20.89 -6.68 -8.87
C ALA A 159 -21.51 -5.51 -8.09
N ASP A 160 -20.82 -5.07 -7.03
CA ASP A 160 -21.32 -4.01 -6.14
C ASP A 160 -20.54 -2.69 -6.28
N GLY A 161 -19.43 -2.69 -7.03
CA GLY A 161 -18.52 -1.54 -7.15
C GLY A 161 -17.93 -1.10 -5.81
N ARG A 162 -17.81 -2.04 -4.85
CA ARG A 162 -17.42 -1.79 -3.47
C ARG A 162 -16.22 -2.65 -3.08
N VAL A 163 -15.41 -2.11 -2.17
CA VAL A 163 -14.37 -2.86 -1.45
C VAL A 163 -15.07 -3.90 -0.55
N LEU A 164 -14.67 -5.16 -0.68
CA LEU A 164 -15.16 -6.25 0.14
C LEU A 164 -14.70 -6.08 1.60
N ASP A 165 -15.62 -6.31 2.53
CA ASP A 165 -15.29 -6.33 3.96
C ASP A 165 -14.73 -7.68 4.35
N LEU A 166 -13.40 -7.79 4.30
CA LEU A 166 -12.65 -9.01 4.60
C LEU A 166 -12.70 -9.34 6.10
N SER A 167 -13.05 -10.58 6.42
CA SER A 167 -13.00 -11.14 7.76
C SER A 167 -11.56 -11.20 8.27
N ALA A 168 -11.37 -11.37 9.59
CA ALA A 168 -10.03 -11.51 10.16
C ALA A 168 -9.25 -12.68 9.54
N GLU A 169 -9.94 -13.78 9.23
CA GLU A 169 -9.34 -14.97 8.61
C GLU A 169 -8.89 -14.70 7.16
N GLU A 170 -9.71 -13.99 6.38
CA GLU A 170 -9.35 -13.61 5.02
C GLU A 170 -8.22 -12.59 4.99
N GLN A 171 -8.20 -11.66 5.95
CA GLN A 171 -7.09 -10.73 6.11
C GLN A 171 -5.79 -11.46 6.43
N GLN A 172 -5.84 -12.50 7.26
CA GLN A 172 -4.67 -13.32 7.58
C GLN A 172 -4.21 -14.12 6.35
N MET A 173 -5.15 -14.75 5.63
CA MET A 173 -4.87 -15.46 4.38
C MET A 173 -4.18 -14.57 3.34
N VAL A 174 -4.61 -13.32 3.18
CA VAL A 174 -3.97 -12.34 2.30
C VAL A 174 -2.53 -12.10 2.73
N ARG A 175 -2.27 -11.91 4.03
CA ARG A 175 -0.91 -11.67 4.54
C ARG A 175 0.02 -12.87 4.33
N GLU A 176 -0.47 -14.07 4.55
CA GLU A 176 0.28 -15.33 4.45
C GLU A 176 0.48 -15.81 3.01
N THR A 177 -0.31 -15.32 2.05
CA THR A 177 -0.20 -15.78 0.65
C THR A 177 0.48 -14.77 -0.25
N LEU A 178 0.28 -13.46 -0.03
CA LEU A 178 0.74 -12.44 -0.99
C LEU A 178 2.26 -12.25 -0.95
N PHE A 179 2.84 -12.10 0.24
CA PHE A 179 4.26 -11.75 0.42
C PHE A 179 5.03 -12.77 1.27
N THR A 180 5.12 -14.00 0.77
CA THR A 180 5.92 -15.09 1.37
C THR A 180 7.00 -15.62 0.42
N ASP A 181 7.88 -16.52 0.86
CA ASP A 181 8.75 -17.37 0.04
C ASP A 181 9.18 -16.80 -1.32
N GLY A 182 10.15 -15.87 -1.33
CA GLY A 182 10.71 -15.31 -2.56
C GLY A 182 9.98 -14.10 -3.17
N LEU A 183 8.90 -13.61 -2.56
CA LEU A 183 8.31 -12.31 -2.92
C LEU A 183 8.17 -11.42 -1.67
N ALA A 184 9.14 -10.54 -1.46
CA ALA A 184 9.13 -9.56 -0.37
C ALA A 184 8.47 -8.24 -0.80
N GLU A 185 7.92 -7.49 0.15
CA GLU A 185 7.34 -6.16 -0.10
C GLU A 185 8.37 -5.19 -0.72
N SER A 186 9.65 -5.32 -0.35
CA SER A 186 10.76 -4.52 -0.88
C SER A 186 11.09 -4.83 -2.35
N ALA A 187 10.93 -6.08 -2.77
CA ALA A 187 11.11 -6.48 -4.16
C ALA A 187 10.02 -5.82 -5.04
N LEU A 188 8.76 -5.85 -4.59
CA LEU A 188 7.67 -5.16 -5.28
C LEU A 188 7.87 -3.64 -5.29
N LEU A 189 8.36 -3.05 -4.19
CA LEU A 189 8.65 -1.62 -4.12
C LEU A 189 9.68 -1.22 -5.18
N ARG A 190 10.75 -2.00 -5.31
CA ARG A 190 11.78 -1.73 -6.34
C ARG A 190 11.19 -1.78 -7.74
N VAL A 191 10.41 -2.80 -8.07
CA VAL A 191 9.73 -2.91 -9.37
C VAL A 191 8.81 -1.71 -9.62
N ASN A 192 8.06 -1.27 -8.61
CA ASN A 192 7.18 -0.12 -8.72
C ASN A 192 7.94 1.20 -8.91
N LEU A 193 9.13 1.35 -8.32
CA LEU A 193 10.00 2.51 -8.51
C LEU A 193 10.65 2.54 -9.89
N VAL A 194 11.09 1.38 -10.39
CA VAL A 194 11.68 1.24 -11.73
C VAL A 194 10.63 1.52 -12.82
N GLU A 195 9.45 0.89 -12.74
CA GLU A 195 8.37 1.10 -13.71
C GLU A 195 7.56 2.38 -13.48
N LYS A 196 7.83 3.11 -12.39
CA LYS A 196 7.07 4.30 -11.95
C LYS A 196 5.56 4.03 -11.81
N LYS A 197 5.21 2.82 -11.36
CA LYS A 197 3.82 2.35 -11.17
C LYS A 197 3.62 1.89 -9.72
N PRO A 198 3.23 2.80 -8.81
CA PRO A 198 3.03 2.46 -7.39
C PRO A 198 1.76 1.64 -7.12
N MET A 199 0.87 1.54 -8.12
CA MET A 199 -0.38 0.80 -8.03
C MET A 199 -0.35 -0.40 -8.97
N ARG A 200 -0.74 -1.57 -8.45
CA ARG A 200 -0.86 -2.82 -9.19
C ARG A 200 -2.24 -3.43 -8.96
N GLU A 201 -2.76 -4.01 -10.03
CA GLU A 201 -4.06 -4.68 -10.01
C GLU A 201 -3.94 -6.11 -10.51
N VAL A 202 -4.61 -7.02 -9.82
CA VAL A 202 -4.79 -8.41 -10.26
C VAL A 202 -6.28 -8.70 -10.25
N SER A 203 -6.82 -9.15 -11.38
CA SER A 203 -8.25 -9.44 -11.52
C SER A 203 -8.52 -10.92 -11.74
N LEU A 204 -9.69 -11.35 -11.28
CA LEU A 204 -10.22 -12.70 -11.42
C LEU A 204 -11.71 -12.62 -11.72
N GLU A 205 -12.15 -13.32 -12.75
CA GLU A 205 -13.57 -13.51 -13.03
C GLU A 205 -14.15 -14.61 -12.13
N ALA A 206 -15.24 -14.35 -11.42
CA ALA A 206 -15.79 -15.32 -10.46
C ALA A 206 -16.24 -16.64 -11.11
N HIS A 207 -16.67 -16.59 -12.38
CA HIS A 207 -17.06 -17.78 -13.14
C HIS A 207 -15.86 -18.66 -13.51
N SER A 208 -14.63 -18.13 -13.49
CA SER A 208 -13.41 -18.91 -13.75
C SER A 208 -12.97 -19.77 -12.55
N VAL A 209 -13.64 -19.62 -11.40
CA VAL A 209 -13.35 -20.40 -10.19
C VAL A 209 -13.96 -21.80 -10.32
N SER A 210 -13.10 -22.81 -10.36
CA SER A 210 -13.48 -24.21 -10.54
C SER A 210 -14.38 -24.75 -9.42
N ALA A 211 -15.20 -25.75 -9.74
CA ALA A 211 -16.03 -26.46 -8.78
C ALA A 211 -15.18 -27.12 -7.67
N HIS A 212 -14.00 -27.63 -8.02
CA HIS A 212 -13.07 -28.22 -7.05
C HIS A 212 -12.62 -27.22 -5.98
N SER A 213 -12.27 -25.99 -6.38
CA SER A 213 -11.90 -24.93 -5.44
C SER A 213 -13.05 -24.57 -4.49
N ARG A 214 -14.29 -24.58 -4.99
CA ARG A 214 -15.50 -24.34 -4.19
C ARG A 214 -15.76 -25.46 -3.19
N LEU A 215 -15.67 -26.71 -3.63
CA LEU A 215 -15.80 -27.87 -2.75
C LEU A 215 -14.71 -27.89 -1.67
N ALA A 216 -13.46 -27.59 -2.02
CA ALA A 216 -12.37 -27.48 -1.06
C ALA A 216 -12.59 -26.34 -0.04
N ALA A 217 -13.21 -25.23 -0.45
CA ALA A 217 -13.61 -24.17 0.47
C ALA A 217 -14.74 -24.65 1.41
N MET A 218 -15.79 -25.29 0.88
CA MET A 218 -16.88 -25.85 1.68
C MET A 218 -16.37 -26.87 2.70
N ALA A 219 -15.48 -27.77 2.32
CA ALA A 219 -14.87 -28.75 3.21
C ALA A 219 -14.13 -28.08 4.38
N ARG A 220 -13.39 -26.99 4.12
CA ARG A 220 -12.71 -26.20 5.16
C ARG A 220 -13.69 -25.48 6.09
N THR A 221 -14.81 -24.99 5.56
CA THR A 221 -15.86 -24.36 6.37
C THR A 221 -16.53 -25.39 7.28
N VAL A 222 -16.86 -26.58 6.76
CA VAL A 222 -17.46 -27.67 7.53
C VAL A 222 -16.52 -28.18 8.62
N ALA A 223 -15.22 -28.32 8.33
CA ALA A 223 -14.23 -28.76 9.32
C ALA A 223 -14.01 -27.77 10.49
N LYS A 224 -14.47 -26.52 10.35
CA LYS A 224 -14.39 -25.49 11.39
C LYS A 224 -15.67 -25.35 12.22
N ALA A 225 -16.78 -25.91 11.77
CA ALA A 225 -18.09 -25.85 12.44
C ALA A 225 -18.24 -27.01 13.43
#